data_AF-A0A7L1GMM6-F1
#
_entry.id   AF-A0A7L1GMM6-F1
#
_cell.length_a   1.000
_cell.length_b   1.000
_cell.length_c   1.000
_cell.angle_alpha   90.00
_cell.angle_beta   90.00
_cell.angle_gamma   90.00
#
_symmetry.space_group_name_H-M   'P 1'
#
loop_
_entity.id
_entity.type
_entity.pdbx_description
1 polymer ?
#
loop_
_entity_poly.entity_id
_entity_poly.type
_entity_poly.pdbx_seq_one_letter_code
_entity_poly.pdbx_strand_id
1 'polypeptide(L)'
;SLGPVPTAMSGPEAAGSPGARTSDWYRTSPGLPGRFQQPSCFQGYGQPEPHPLYRTSNGEYGSRAPTVHEVPTSFHITSRAFTDTLAQCGMYRDNGLNTCLEKSRVTGTANFITTSDHLNFHPSYSPHGPSFC
;
A
#
# COMPACT_ATOMS: atom_id res chain seq x y z
N SER A 1 64.96 -10.00 12.68
CA SER A 1 64.25 -8.72 12.87
C SER A 1 63.37 -8.51 11.66
N LEU A 2 62.09 -8.87 11.77
CA LEU A 2 61.08 -8.59 10.74
C LEU A 2 60.07 -7.67 11.40
N GLY A 3 60.14 -6.38 11.06
CA GLY A 3 59.20 -5.38 11.55
C GLY A 3 57.80 -5.64 10.98
N PRO A 4 56.73 -5.23 11.68
CA PRO A 4 55.38 -5.40 11.18
C PRO A 4 55.13 -4.46 9.99
N VAL A 5 54.56 -5.03 8.91
CA VAL A 5 54.05 -4.32 7.74
C VAL A 5 52.83 -3.50 8.19
N PRO A 6 52.74 -2.19 7.89
CA PRO A 6 51.55 -1.42 8.20
C PRO A 6 50.40 -1.86 7.29
N THR A 7 49.45 -2.61 7.85
CA THR A 7 48.13 -2.80 7.23
C THR A 7 47.47 -1.43 7.14
N ALA A 8 47.33 -0.92 5.93
CA ALA A 8 46.59 0.31 5.66
C ALA A 8 45.13 0.07 6.05
N MET A 9 44.75 0.59 7.23
CA MET A 9 43.35 0.72 7.60
C MET A 9 42.75 1.73 6.61
N SER A 10 41.96 1.26 5.63
CA SER A 10 41.06 2.17 4.92
C SER A 10 40.01 2.61 5.95
N GLY A 11 40.27 3.74 6.60
CA GLY A 11 39.28 4.42 7.40
C GLY A 11 38.05 4.75 6.54
N PRO A 12 36.88 4.97 7.16
CA PRO A 12 35.66 5.30 6.43
C PRO A 12 35.93 6.55 5.60
N GLU A 13 35.87 6.38 4.28
CA GLU A 13 35.99 7.48 3.33
C GLU A 13 34.92 8.52 3.67
N ALA A 14 35.40 9.75 3.78
CA ALA A 14 34.74 10.92 4.29
C ALA A 14 33.28 11.09 3.83
N ALA A 15 32.41 11.39 4.79
CA ALA A 15 31.22 12.18 4.55
C ALA A 15 31.62 13.49 3.84
N GLY A 16 31.21 13.70 2.59
CA GLY A 16 31.47 14.98 1.93
C GLY A 16 31.30 15.08 0.41
N SER A 17 31.20 13.97 -0.32
CA SER A 17 30.84 14.01 -1.75
C SER A 17 29.37 13.60 -1.89
N PRO A 18 28.53 14.32 -2.67
CA PRO A 18 27.23 13.78 -3.02
C PRO A 18 27.50 12.47 -3.76
N GLY A 19 27.15 11.35 -3.12
CA GLY A 19 27.34 10.03 -3.70
C GLY A 19 26.72 9.94 -5.08
N ALA A 20 27.22 9.00 -5.88
CA ALA A 20 26.70 8.66 -7.20
C ALA A 20 25.16 8.70 -7.23
N ARG A 21 24.58 9.63 -8.00
CA ARG A 21 23.14 9.71 -8.24
C ARG A 21 22.70 8.87 -9.43
N THR A 22 21.65 8.09 -9.26
CA THR A 22 21.12 7.19 -10.32
C THR A 22 20.76 7.92 -11.62
N SER A 23 20.30 9.18 -11.56
CA SER A 23 20.00 9.98 -12.75
C SER A 23 21.22 10.34 -13.61
N ASP A 24 22.42 10.30 -13.04
CA ASP A 24 23.64 10.69 -13.75
C ASP A 24 24.09 9.57 -14.71
N TRP A 25 23.69 8.31 -14.43
CA TRP A 25 23.95 7.14 -15.28
C TRP A 25 22.73 6.69 -16.08
N TYR A 26 21.52 6.84 -15.54
CA TYR A 26 20.31 6.27 -16.12
C TYR A 26 19.19 7.30 -16.22
N ARG A 27 18.30 7.09 -17.18
CA ARG A 27 17.04 7.84 -17.25
C ARG A 27 16.10 7.38 -16.14
N THR A 28 15.77 8.28 -15.23
CA THR A 28 14.87 8.02 -14.09
C THR A 28 13.49 8.65 -14.29
N SER A 29 12.48 8.12 -13.60
CA SER A 29 11.14 8.72 -13.60
C SER A 29 11.11 9.99 -12.72
N PRO A 30 10.27 11.00 -13.05
CA PRO A 30 10.24 12.26 -12.30
C PRO A 30 9.79 12.12 -10.84
N GLY A 31 9.10 11.02 -10.50
CA GLY A 31 8.63 10.72 -9.14
C GLY A 31 9.50 9.70 -8.39
N LEU A 32 10.74 9.46 -8.83
CA LEU A 32 11.61 8.47 -8.18
C LEU A 32 11.95 8.93 -6.73
N PRO A 33 11.67 8.11 -5.69
CA PRO A 33 12.03 8.45 -4.33
C PRO A 33 13.52 8.74 -4.15
N GLY A 34 13.84 9.76 -3.35
CA GLY A 34 15.22 10.22 -3.11
C GLY A 34 16.18 9.10 -2.69
N ARG A 35 15.69 8.09 -1.94
CA ARG A 35 16.50 6.93 -1.55
C ARG A 35 17.01 6.08 -2.71
N PHE A 36 16.26 5.98 -3.80
CA PHE A 36 16.70 5.27 -5.01
C PHE A 36 17.49 6.18 -5.95
N GLN A 37 17.32 7.49 -5.80
CA GLN A 37 18.11 8.50 -6.50
C GLN A 37 19.54 8.59 -5.94
N GLN A 38 19.72 8.32 -4.64
CA GLN A 38 20.99 8.39 -3.93
C GLN A 38 21.20 7.11 -3.10
N PRO A 39 21.70 6.01 -3.70
CA PRO A 39 21.88 4.74 -3.00
C PRO A 39 22.83 4.82 -1.80
N SER A 40 23.69 5.84 -1.74
CA SER A 40 24.54 6.10 -0.58
C SER A 40 23.77 6.36 0.73
N CYS A 41 22.46 6.62 0.68
CA CYS A 41 21.64 6.76 1.89
C CYS A 41 21.28 5.41 2.54
N PHE A 42 21.47 4.27 1.85
CA PHE A 42 21.23 2.95 2.44
C PHE A 42 22.34 2.60 3.43
N GLN A 43 21.96 2.33 4.68
CA GLN A 43 22.87 2.03 5.78
C GLN A 43 22.72 0.57 6.23
N GLY A 44 23.69 0.06 6.99
CA GLY A 44 23.65 -1.30 7.56
C GLY A 44 24.19 -2.41 6.65
N TYR A 45 24.76 -2.03 5.51
CA TYR A 45 25.52 -2.93 4.64
C TYR A 45 27.01 -2.83 4.93
N GLY A 46 27.75 -3.91 4.64
CA GLY A 46 29.14 -4.00 5.03
C GLY A 46 29.26 -4.42 6.49
N GLN A 47 29.47 -5.71 6.71
CA GLN A 47 29.86 -6.19 8.03
C GLN A 47 31.36 -5.91 8.22
N PRO A 48 31.81 -5.63 9.46
CA PRO A 48 33.24 -5.63 9.77
C PRO A 48 33.85 -6.93 9.27
N GLU A 49 35.05 -6.87 8.67
CA GLU A 49 35.64 -8.05 8.03
C GLU A 49 35.73 -9.20 9.03
N PRO A 50 34.96 -10.30 8.84
CA PRO A 50 35.02 -11.42 9.75
C PRO A 50 36.37 -12.10 9.59
N HIS A 51 36.84 -12.75 10.65
CA HIS A 51 38.10 -13.47 10.64
C HIS A 51 38.19 -14.39 9.41
N PRO A 52 39.27 -14.34 8.59
CA PRO A 52 39.32 -15.05 7.31
C PRO A 52 39.08 -16.57 7.41
N LEU A 53 39.41 -17.20 8.54
CA LEU A 53 39.19 -18.63 8.79
C LEU A 53 37.79 -18.98 9.30
N TYR A 54 36.98 -17.99 9.71
CA TYR A 54 35.65 -18.19 10.27
C TYR A 54 34.59 -17.44 9.46
N ARG A 55 34.52 -17.74 8.16
CA ARG A 55 33.47 -17.24 7.26
C ARG A 55 32.35 -18.26 7.10
N THR A 56 31.11 -17.77 7.13
CA THR A 56 29.92 -18.54 6.81
C THR A 56 29.32 -18.02 5.50
N SER A 57 28.63 -18.89 4.75
CA SER A 57 27.92 -18.49 3.53
C SER A 57 26.85 -17.42 3.80
N ASN A 58 26.20 -17.49 4.96
CA ASN A 58 25.17 -16.52 5.35
C ASN A 58 25.73 -15.11 5.58
N GLY A 59 27.03 -14.99 5.90
CA GLY A 59 27.71 -13.70 6.08
C GLY A 59 27.89 -12.91 4.78
N GLU A 60 27.75 -13.54 3.62
CA GLU A 60 27.78 -12.85 2.32
C GLU A 60 26.50 -12.04 2.10
N TYR A 61 25.37 -12.51 2.61
CA TYR A 61 24.10 -11.78 2.51
C TYR A 61 24.17 -10.47 3.30
N GLY A 62 23.82 -9.35 2.65
CA GLY A 62 23.88 -8.01 3.24
C GLY A 62 25.30 -7.45 3.41
N SER A 63 26.35 -8.16 2.99
CA SER A 63 27.73 -7.69 3.09
C SER A 63 28.06 -6.53 2.14
N ARG A 64 27.29 -6.34 1.06
CA ARG A 64 27.55 -5.35 0.01
C ARG A 64 26.44 -4.30 -0.02
N ALA A 65 26.82 -3.03 -0.03
CA ALA A 65 25.88 -1.92 -0.15
C ALA A 65 25.31 -1.82 -1.58
N PRO A 66 24.05 -1.42 -1.73
CA PRO A 66 23.44 -1.24 -3.04
C PRO A 66 24.09 -0.09 -3.82
N THR A 67 24.20 -0.26 -5.13
CA THR A 67 24.81 0.70 -6.05
C THR A 67 23.78 1.31 -7.02
N VAL A 68 24.18 2.35 -7.76
CA VAL A 68 23.33 3.00 -8.79
C VAL A 68 22.88 2.04 -9.90
N HIS A 69 23.58 0.92 -10.08
CA HIS A 69 23.29 -0.09 -11.11
C HIS A 69 22.32 -1.18 -10.62
N GLU A 70 22.05 -1.25 -9.32
CA GLU A 70 21.18 -2.25 -8.69
C GLU A 70 19.83 -1.65 -8.25
N VAL A 71 19.79 -0.35 -7.99
CA VAL A 71 18.56 0.36 -7.59
C VAL A 71 17.61 0.59 -8.77
N PRO A 72 16.28 0.63 -8.52
CA PRO A 72 15.30 0.83 -9.58
C PRO A 72 15.33 2.26 -10.14
N THR A 73 15.06 2.41 -11.44
CA THR A 73 14.95 3.71 -12.12
C THR A 73 13.53 4.30 -12.12
N SER A 74 12.53 3.49 -11.75
CA SER A 74 11.13 3.88 -11.58
C SER A 74 10.51 3.15 -10.38
N PHE A 75 9.67 3.85 -9.61
CA PHE A 75 8.97 3.27 -8.46
C PHE A 75 7.49 3.69 -8.48
N HIS A 76 6.60 2.70 -8.62
CA HIS A 76 5.15 2.92 -8.66
C HIS A 76 4.52 2.28 -7.42
N ILE A 77 4.15 3.10 -6.45
CA ILE A 77 3.47 2.67 -5.24
C ILE A 77 2.00 3.04 -5.29
N THR A 78 1.16 2.18 -4.72
CA THR A 78 -0.24 2.49 -4.46
C THR A 78 -0.35 3.20 -3.11
N SER A 79 -0.91 4.41 -3.10
CA SER A 79 -1.16 5.13 -1.86
C SER A 79 -2.25 4.44 -1.05
N ARG A 80 -1.98 4.14 0.22
CA ARG A 80 -2.99 3.63 1.15
C ARG A 80 -3.70 4.70 1.97
N ALA A 81 -3.39 5.99 1.74
CA ALA A 81 -3.93 7.11 2.52
C ALA A 81 -5.47 7.07 2.70
N PHE A 82 -6.23 6.78 1.64
CA PHE A 82 -7.68 6.62 1.74
C PHE A 82 -8.08 5.44 2.63
N THR A 83 -7.54 4.25 2.37
CA THR A 83 -7.86 3.04 3.13
C THR A 83 -7.38 3.12 4.57
N ASP A 84 -6.25 3.76 4.85
CA ASP A 84 -5.71 3.95 6.20
C ASP A 84 -6.68 4.77 7.06
N THR A 85 -7.34 5.78 6.49
CA THR A 85 -8.38 6.54 7.21
C THR A 85 -9.59 5.68 7.54
N LEU A 86 -10.04 4.82 6.62
CA LEU A 86 -11.17 3.92 6.84
C LEU A 86 -10.83 2.75 7.77
N ALA A 87 -9.60 2.26 7.75
CA ALA A 87 -9.15 1.17 8.60
C ALA A 87 -9.22 1.53 10.09
N GLN A 88 -9.07 2.81 10.43
CA GLN A 88 -9.23 3.30 11.81
C GLN A 88 -10.68 3.23 12.31
N CYS A 89 -11.66 3.28 11.39
CA CYS A 89 -13.09 3.27 11.75
C CYS A 89 -13.60 1.87 12.15
N GLY A 90 -12.79 0.82 12.01
CA GLY A 90 -13.16 -0.55 12.40
C GLY A 90 -14.18 -1.20 11.46
N MET A 91 -14.82 -2.27 11.95
CA MET A 91 -15.80 -3.02 11.15
C MET A 91 -17.11 -2.25 11.03
N TYR A 92 -17.61 -2.12 9.81
CA TYR A 92 -18.92 -1.54 9.55
C TYR A 92 -20.01 -2.29 10.31
N ARG A 93 -20.94 -1.54 10.93
CA ARG A 93 -22.18 -2.08 11.48
C ARG A 93 -23.36 -1.29 10.95
N ASP A 94 -24.39 -2.01 10.53
CA ASP A 94 -25.69 -1.42 10.25
C ASP A 94 -26.48 -1.26 11.56
N ASN A 95 -26.89 -0.03 11.87
CA ASN A 95 -27.81 0.26 12.98
C ASN A 95 -29.03 1.06 12.48
N GLY A 96 -29.31 1.05 11.17
CA GLY A 96 -30.45 1.73 10.58
C GLY A 96 -31.76 0.96 10.77
N LEU A 97 -32.89 1.68 10.78
CA LEU A 97 -34.22 1.08 10.68
C LEU A 97 -34.67 1.10 9.22
N ASN A 98 -35.38 0.04 8.80
CA ASN A 98 -36.02 0.05 7.50
C ASN A 98 -37.20 1.03 7.50
N THR A 99 -37.08 2.10 6.71
CA THR A 99 -38.08 3.16 6.57
C THR A 99 -38.60 3.29 5.14
N CYS A 100 -38.28 2.33 4.26
CA CYS A 100 -38.80 2.38 2.91
C CYS A 100 -40.33 2.24 2.93
N LEU A 101 -41.04 3.20 2.34
CA LEU A 101 -42.45 3.01 2.04
C LEU A 101 -42.58 1.93 0.99
N GLU A 102 -43.53 1.02 1.19
CA GLU A 102 -43.85 -0.01 0.21
C GLU A 102 -44.26 0.66 -1.11
N LYS A 103 -43.55 0.30 -2.18
CA LYS A 103 -43.83 0.80 -3.52
C LYS A 103 -44.66 -0.23 -4.26
N SER A 104 -45.94 0.08 -4.47
CA SER A 104 -46.76 -0.70 -5.39
C SER A 104 -46.22 -0.55 -6.83
N ARG A 105 -46.23 -1.66 -7.58
CA ARG A 105 -45.94 -1.65 -9.03
C ARG A 105 -46.98 -0.83 -9.80
N VAL A 106 -48.19 -0.68 -9.25
CA VAL A 106 -49.26 0.15 -9.81
C VAL A 106 -49.03 1.60 -9.36
N THR A 107 -48.61 2.44 -10.29
CA THR A 107 -48.39 3.87 -10.01
C THR A 107 -49.74 4.58 -10.06
N GLY A 108 -50.26 4.97 -8.89
CA GLY A 108 -51.52 5.72 -8.77
C GLY A 108 -51.59 6.37 -7.40
N THR A 109 -52.24 7.53 -7.31
CA THR A 109 -52.32 8.35 -6.10
C THR A 109 -52.95 7.62 -4.89
N ALA A 110 -53.61 6.49 -5.11
CA ALA A 110 -54.27 5.65 -4.12
C ALA A 110 -53.52 4.33 -3.78
N ASN A 111 -52.30 4.12 -4.28
CA ASN A 111 -51.56 2.85 -4.12
C ASN A 111 -50.47 2.86 -3.03
N PHE A 112 -50.52 3.80 -2.09
CA PHE A 112 -49.60 3.83 -0.96
C PHE A 112 -50.14 2.94 0.16
N ILE A 113 -49.48 1.80 0.39
CA ILE A 113 -49.79 0.93 1.52
C ILE A 113 -49.27 1.62 2.78
N THR A 114 -50.19 2.07 3.64
CA THR A 114 -49.85 2.70 4.92
C THR A 114 -49.96 1.67 6.04
N THR A 115 -49.16 1.82 7.10
CA THR A 115 -49.19 0.91 8.26
C THR A 115 -50.54 0.88 8.97
N SER A 116 -51.36 1.90 8.77
CA SER A 116 -52.70 2.00 9.35
C SER A 116 -53.78 1.31 8.51
N ASP A 117 -53.46 0.94 7.27
CA ASP A 117 -54.46 0.51 6.30
C ASP A 117 -54.02 -0.72 5.50
N HIS A 118 -53.66 -1.78 6.22
CA HIS A 118 -53.33 -3.09 5.63
C HIS A 118 -54.55 -3.86 5.11
N LEU A 119 -55.77 -3.35 5.32
CA LEU A 119 -57.02 -4.02 4.95
C LEU A 119 -57.80 -3.30 3.83
N ASN A 120 -57.47 -2.05 3.48
CA ASN A 120 -57.97 -1.46 2.22
C ASN A 120 -57.09 -1.91 1.05
N PHE A 121 -57.46 -3.07 0.51
CA PHE A 121 -56.99 -3.48 -0.80
C PHE A 121 -57.48 -2.45 -1.84
N HIS A 122 -56.57 -1.96 -2.69
CA HIS A 122 -56.92 -1.05 -3.78
C HIS A 122 -58.00 -1.71 -4.68
N PRO A 123 -58.98 -0.97 -5.23
CA PRO A 123 -60.08 -1.55 -6.02
C PRO A 123 -59.65 -2.41 -7.23
N SER A 124 -58.41 -2.28 -7.70
CA SER A 124 -57.84 -3.13 -8.74
C SER A 124 -57.35 -4.50 -8.24
N TYR A 125 -57.30 -4.72 -6.93
CA TYR A 125 -56.99 -6.00 -6.32
C TYR A 125 -58.26 -6.86 -6.36
N SER A 126 -58.31 -7.81 -7.30
CA SER A 126 -59.40 -8.77 -7.42
C SER A 126 -59.12 -9.99 -6.53
N PRO A 127 -59.97 -10.31 -5.54
CA PRO A 127 -59.86 -11.55 -4.77
C PRO A 127 -60.31 -12.79 -5.57
N HIS A 128 -60.84 -12.60 -6.78
CA HIS A 128 -61.44 -13.66 -7.60
C HIS A 128 -60.54 -14.17 -8.72
N GLY A 129 -59.28 -13.72 -8.80
CA GLY A 129 -58.35 -14.22 -9.82
C GLY A 129 -56.92 -13.77 -9.59
N PRO A 130 -55.94 -14.43 -10.21
CA PRO A 130 -54.54 -14.02 -10.11
C PRO A 130 -54.36 -12.61 -10.67
N SER A 131 -53.59 -11.78 -9.96
CA SER A 131 -53.15 -10.49 -10.50
C SER A 131 -52.23 -10.76 -11.70
N PHE A 132 -52.67 -10.39 -12.90
CA PHE A 132 -51.82 -10.46 -14.09
C PHE A 132 -50.85 -9.27 -14.09
N CYS A 133 -49.57 -9.60 -14.28
CA CYS A 133 -48.40 -8.73 -14.27
C CYS A 133 -48.35 -7.73 -15.42
#